data_AF-A0A1V2MAR0-F1
#
_entry.id   AF-A0A1V2MAR0-F1
#
_cell.length_a   1.000
_cell.length_b   1.000
_cell.length_c   1.000
_cell.angle_alpha   90.00
_cell.angle_beta   90.00
_cell.angle_gamma   90.00
#
_symmetry.space_group_name_H-M   'P 1'
#
loop_
_entity.id
_entity.type
_entity.pdbx_description
1 polymer ?
#
loop_
_entity_poly.entity_id
_entity_poly.type
_entity_poly.pdbx_seq_one_letter_code
_entity_poly.pdbx_strand_id
1 'polypeptide(L)'
;MVIAVGEPKSRKILYEKIKSNNYKLATLIHPDTYIYDYSTISEGCVISKGTYISMDITMEQNVIIVPPNTGIGHDVTIGAHSVIGGCCEIGGYTNIGSLCYIGGGANIKDKLNIGDKAIIGMGSVVLKDVEKEVIVLGNPARTIKNNETGKVF
;
A
#
# COMPACT_ATOMS: atom_id res chain seq x y z
N MET A 1 0.82 20.31 -2.10
CA MET A 1 -0.13 19.78 -1.09
C MET A 1 0.12 18.28 -0.94
N VAL A 2 -0.16 17.71 0.24
CA VAL A 2 -0.07 16.27 0.49
C VAL A 2 -1.30 15.81 1.26
N ILE A 3 -1.71 14.56 1.08
CA ILE A 3 -2.78 13.94 1.87
C ILE A 3 -2.12 13.10 2.97
N ALA A 4 -2.35 13.46 4.23
CA ALA A 4 -1.83 12.77 5.41
C ALA A 4 -2.93 11.97 6.12
N VAL A 5 -3.69 11.18 5.35
CA VAL A 5 -4.78 10.32 5.84
C VAL A 5 -4.44 8.87 5.51
N GLY A 6 -4.48 8.01 6.53
CA GLY A 6 -4.15 6.58 6.43
C GLY A 6 -5.35 5.66 6.14
N GLU A 7 -6.57 6.20 6.07
CA GLU A 7 -7.75 5.45 5.64
C GLU A 7 -7.87 5.52 4.10
N PRO A 8 -7.73 4.41 3.35
CA PRO A 8 -7.71 4.40 1.88
C PRO A 8 -8.92 5.10 1.25
N LYS A 9 -10.14 4.84 1.76
CA LYS A 9 -11.37 5.40 1.21
C LYS A 9 -11.43 6.93 1.37
N SER A 10 -11.13 7.42 2.57
CA SER A 10 -11.07 8.86 2.85
C SER A 10 -9.96 9.53 2.05
N ARG A 11 -8.81 8.86 1.90
CA ARG A 11 -7.67 9.32 1.12
C ARG A 11 -8.02 9.50 -0.37
N LYS A 12 -8.79 8.58 -0.95
CA LYS A 12 -9.33 8.69 -2.31
C LYS A 12 -10.28 9.88 -2.47
N ILE A 13 -11.24 10.05 -1.55
CA ILE A 13 -12.20 11.17 -1.60
C ILE A 13 -11.46 12.51 -1.59
N LEU A 14 -10.45 12.65 -0.73
CA LEU A 14 -9.63 13.87 -0.67
C LEU A 14 -8.82 14.09 -1.94
N TYR A 15 -8.26 13.02 -2.52
CA TYR A 15 -7.53 13.07 -3.78
C TYR A 15 -8.41 13.57 -4.92
N GLU A 16 -9.60 13.01 -5.07
CA GLU A 16 -10.57 13.42 -6.10
C GLU A 16 -10.98 14.87 -5.92
N LYS A 17 -11.24 15.31 -4.67
CA LYS A 17 -11.57 16.72 -4.36
C LYS A 17 -10.42 17.67 -4.70
N ILE A 18 -9.18 17.27 -4.43
CA ILE A 18 -8.00 18.07 -4.75
C ILE A 18 -7.82 18.19 -6.26
N LYS A 19 -8.00 17.08 -6.98
CA LYS A 19 -7.87 17.02 -8.44
C LYS A 19 -8.98 17.76 -9.17
N SER A 20 -10.22 17.71 -8.70
CA SER A 20 -11.32 18.48 -9.29
C SER A 20 -11.13 19.99 -9.17
N ASN A 21 -10.34 20.43 -8.19
CA ASN A 21 -9.95 21.83 -8.02
C ASN A 21 -8.62 22.18 -8.71
N ASN A 22 -8.10 21.30 -9.59
CA ASN A 22 -6.89 21.48 -10.38
C ASN A 22 -5.61 21.74 -9.55
N TYR A 23 -5.59 21.30 -8.29
CA TYR A 23 -4.40 21.37 -7.46
C TYR A 23 -3.48 20.18 -7.71
N LYS A 24 -2.17 20.43 -7.62
CA LYS A 24 -1.13 19.39 -7.73
C LYS A 24 -0.80 18.80 -6.35
N LEU A 25 -0.63 17.48 -6.31
CA LEU A 25 -0.13 16.78 -5.14
C LEU A 25 1.37 16.58 -5.27
N ALA A 26 2.08 16.85 -4.17
CA ALA A 26 3.50 16.56 -4.07
C ALA A 26 3.68 15.09 -3.68
N THR A 27 4.70 14.46 -4.24
CA THR A 27 5.21 13.17 -3.77
C THR A 27 6.28 13.45 -2.73
N LEU A 28 6.13 12.86 -1.54
CA LEU A 28 7.07 13.01 -0.43
C LEU A 28 7.84 11.70 -0.25
N ILE A 29 9.16 11.76 -0.40
CA ILE A 29 10.05 10.62 -0.19
C ILE A 29 11.06 11.04 0.86
N HIS A 30 11.19 10.23 1.91
CA HIS A 30 12.18 10.50 2.94
C HIS A 30 13.61 10.49 2.33
N PRO A 31 14.50 11.43 2.69
CA PRO A 31 15.83 11.55 2.06
C PRO A 31 16.70 10.29 2.15
N ASP A 32 16.52 9.49 3.20
CA ASP A 32 17.27 8.23 3.41
C ASP A 32 16.76 7.07 2.53
N THR A 33 15.63 7.23 1.83
CA THR A 33 15.08 6.17 0.98
C THR A 33 15.58 6.33 -0.44
N TYR A 34 16.30 5.33 -0.92
CA TYR A 34 16.79 5.27 -2.30
C TYR A 34 15.71 4.72 -3.24
N ILE A 35 15.50 5.40 -4.37
CA ILE A 35 14.61 4.94 -5.44
C ILE A 35 15.46 4.66 -6.67
N TYR A 36 15.36 3.45 -7.22
CA TYR A 36 16.06 3.04 -8.43
C TYR A 36 15.44 3.66 -9.69
N ASP A 37 16.25 3.92 -10.72
CA ASP A 37 15.85 4.64 -11.94
C ASP A 37 14.68 4.01 -12.72
N TYR A 38 14.52 2.69 -12.63
CA TYR A 38 13.45 1.94 -13.29
C TYR A 38 12.15 1.89 -12.46
N SER A 39 12.17 2.39 -11.23
CA SER A 39 10.99 2.46 -10.38
C SER A 39 10.13 3.68 -10.75
N THR A 40 8.82 3.48 -10.86
CA THR A 40 7.84 4.53 -11.13
C THR A 40 7.10 4.87 -9.86
N ILE A 41 7.20 6.12 -9.40
CA ILE A 41 6.43 6.63 -8.26
C ILE A 41 5.55 7.78 -8.74
N SER A 42 4.25 7.54 -8.68
CA SER A 42 3.25 8.51 -9.11
C SER A 42 3.07 9.65 -8.11
N GLU A 43 2.25 10.63 -8.48
CA GLU A 43 2.00 11.80 -7.65
C GLU A 43 1.24 11.48 -6.34
N GLY A 44 1.45 12.32 -5.32
CA GLY A 44 0.75 12.20 -4.04
C GLY A 44 1.20 11.01 -3.19
N CYS A 45 2.22 10.27 -3.64
CA CYS A 45 2.80 9.20 -2.87
C CYS A 45 3.56 9.74 -1.66
N VAL A 46 3.52 9.00 -0.55
CA VAL A 46 4.26 9.34 0.67
C VAL A 46 5.05 8.12 1.12
N ILE A 47 6.37 8.23 1.10
CA ILE A 47 7.30 7.17 1.48
C ILE A 47 8.08 7.66 2.69
N SER A 48 7.84 6.99 3.81
CA SER A 48 8.32 7.42 5.12
C SER A 48 9.71 6.89 5.46
N LYS A 49 10.29 7.42 6.54
CA LYS A 49 11.59 6.97 7.03
C LYS A 49 11.59 5.47 7.35
N GLY A 50 12.68 4.80 6.99
CA GLY A 50 12.88 3.38 7.26
C GLY A 50 12.21 2.47 6.23
N THR A 51 11.63 3.02 5.14
CA THR A 51 11.20 2.20 4.02
C THR A 51 12.41 1.77 3.19
N TYR A 52 12.58 0.47 3.03
CA TYR A 52 13.48 -0.13 2.05
C TYR A 52 12.67 -0.48 0.79
N ILE A 53 13.12 0.01 -0.36
CA ILE A 53 12.47 -0.23 -1.65
C ILE A 53 13.53 -0.86 -2.56
N SER A 54 13.23 -2.04 -3.09
CA SER A 54 14.06 -2.70 -4.08
C SER A 54 13.92 -2.06 -5.47
N MET A 55 14.38 -2.74 -6.51
CA MET A 55 14.30 -2.28 -7.90
C MET A 55 12.96 -2.60 -8.58
N ASP A 56 12.68 -1.89 -9.68
CA ASP A 56 11.54 -2.09 -10.59
C ASP A 56 10.17 -2.02 -9.91
N ILE A 57 10.00 -1.04 -9.02
CA ILE A 57 8.75 -0.85 -8.27
C ILE A 57 7.82 0.09 -9.00
N THR A 58 6.55 -0.27 -9.06
CA THR A 58 5.50 0.63 -9.56
C THR A 58 4.58 1.01 -8.41
N MET A 59 4.54 2.30 -8.06
CA MET A 59 3.57 2.86 -7.13
C MET A 59 2.65 3.83 -7.88
N GLU A 60 1.37 3.47 -7.93
CA GLU A 60 0.33 4.33 -8.50
C GLU A 60 0.02 5.53 -7.59
N GLN A 61 -0.82 6.45 -8.07
CA GLN A 61 -1.08 7.70 -7.36
C GLN A 61 -1.53 7.51 -5.92
N ASN A 62 -1.08 8.42 -5.07
CA ASN A 62 -1.60 8.59 -3.73
C ASN A 62 -1.45 7.31 -2.87
N VAL A 63 -0.40 6.53 -3.08
CA VAL A 63 0.00 5.44 -2.18
C VAL A 63 0.71 6.02 -0.95
N ILE A 64 0.57 5.39 0.21
CA ILE A 64 1.32 5.78 1.40
C ILE A 64 1.95 4.58 2.07
N ILE A 65 3.25 4.69 2.36
CA ILE A 65 3.99 3.77 3.22
C ILE A 65 4.23 4.48 4.54
N VAL A 66 3.59 3.97 5.58
CA VAL A 66 3.61 4.51 6.95
C VAL A 66 4.87 4.00 7.66
N PRO A 67 5.54 4.82 8.49
CA PRO A 67 6.71 4.36 9.23
C PRO A 67 6.31 3.40 10.37
N PRO A 68 7.28 2.67 10.95
CA PRO A 68 8.68 2.52 10.52
C PRO A 68 8.92 1.23 9.71
N ASN A 69 10.12 1.05 9.14
CA ASN A 69 10.68 -0.27 8.76
C ASN A 69 9.82 -1.14 7.83
N THR A 70 9.45 -0.63 6.66
CA THR A 70 8.69 -1.42 5.66
C THR A 70 9.58 -1.80 4.49
N GLY A 71 9.64 -3.09 4.18
CA GLY A 71 10.37 -3.65 3.04
C GLY A 71 9.46 -3.90 1.84
N ILE A 72 9.84 -3.36 0.68
CA ILE A 72 9.19 -3.61 -0.60
C ILE A 72 10.18 -4.37 -1.49
N GLY A 73 9.88 -5.64 -1.76
CA GLY A 73 10.66 -6.51 -2.65
C GLY A 73 10.64 -6.05 -4.10
N HIS A 74 11.51 -6.63 -4.93
CA HIS A 74 11.66 -6.27 -6.35
C HIS A 74 10.40 -6.57 -7.17
N ASP A 75 10.17 -5.84 -8.27
CA ASP A 75 9.05 -6.06 -9.19
C ASP A 75 7.65 -5.96 -8.52
N VAL A 76 7.52 -5.22 -7.41
CA VAL A 76 6.23 -5.03 -6.73
C VAL A 76 5.45 -3.91 -7.40
N THR A 77 4.17 -4.14 -7.62
CA THR A 77 3.21 -3.10 -8.04
C THR A 77 2.24 -2.80 -6.91
N ILE A 78 2.04 -1.52 -6.61
CA ILE A 78 1.11 -1.03 -5.59
C ILE A 78 0.09 -0.10 -6.23
N GLY A 79 -1.17 -0.54 -6.24
CA GLY A 79 -2.29 0.17 -6.83
C GLY A 79 -2.70 1.43 -6.07
N ALA A 80 -3.46 2.28 -6.75
CA ALA A 80 -3.77 3.63 -6.29
C ALA A 80 -4.48 3.66 -4.94
N HIS A 81 -4.16 4.69 -4.15
CA HIS A 81 -4.80 4.95 -2.85
C HIS A 81 -4.54 3.88 -1.78
N SER A 82 -3.69 2.90 -2.04
CA SER A 82 -3.36 1.86 -1.09
C SER A 82 -2.45 2.38 0.03
N VAL A 83 -2.60 1.77 1.20
CA VAL A 83 -1.90 2.14 2.44
C VAL A 83 -1.12 0.93 2.92
N ILE A 84 0.19 1.08 3.06
CA ILE A 84 1.07 0.07 3.62
C ILE A 84 1.48 0.53 5.02
N GLY A 85 1.15 -0.27 6.02
CA GLY A 85 1.54 -0.04 7.41
C GLY A 85 3.06 -0.14 7.60
N GLY A 86 3.51 0.29 8.78
CA GLY A 86 4.89 0.08 9.24
C GLY A 86 5.17 -1.38 9.58
N CYS A 87 6.44 -1.76 9.56
CA CYS A 87 6.94 -3.08 9.88
C CYS A 87 6.40 -4.18 8.95
N CYS A 88 5.99 -3.81 7.73
CA CYS A 88 5.51 -4.77 6.74
C CYS A 88 6.65 -5.27 5.87
N GLU A 89 6.55 -6.52 5.42
CA GLU A 89 7.44 -7.08 4.40
C GLU A 89 6.60 -7.54 3.21
N ILE A 90 6.87 -6.99 2.04
CA ILE A 90 6.16 -7.32 0.79
C ILE A 90 7.13 -8.08 -0.12
N GLY A 91 6.89 -9.37 -0.32
CA GLY A 91 7.72 -10.20 -1.19
C GLY A 91 7.70 -9.72 -2.64
N GLY A 92 8.79 -9.98 -3.37
CA GLY A 92 8.94 -9.56 -4.77
C GLY A 92 7.88 -10.17 -5.71
N TYR A 93 7.70 -9.56 -6.88
CA TYR A 93 6.66 -9.92 -7.87
C TYR A 93 5.23 -9.90 -7.33
N THR A 94 4.97 -9.18 -6.24
CA THR A 94 3.62 -9.07 -5.65
C THR A 94 2.86 -7.92 -6.29
N ASN A 95 1.62 -8.18 -6.68
CA ASN A 95 0.69 -7.17 -7.17
C ASN A 95 -0.31 -6.83 -6.07
N ILE A 96 -0.26 -5.59 -5.58
CA ILE A 96 -1.25 -5.06 -4.63
C ILE A 96 -2.23 -4.18 -5.42
N GLY A 97 -3.51 -4.49 -5.32
CA GLY A 97 -4.59 -3.72 -5.95
C GLY A 97 -4.76 -2.32 -5.38
N SER A 98 -5.76 -1.62 -5.90
CA SER A 98 -6.15 -0.28 -5.45
C SER A 98 -6.93 -0.32 -4.15
N LEU A 99 -6.84 0.76 -3.36
CA LEU A 99 -7.59 0.95 -2.10
C LEU A 99 -7.32 -0.15 -1.05
N CYS A 100 -6.20 -0.86 -1.15
CA CYS A 100 -5.83 -1.90 -0.20
C CYS A 100 -5.30 -1.27 1.09
N TYR A 101 -5.48 -2.00 2.19
CA TYR A 101 -4.84 -1.67 3.46
C TYR A 101 -4.01 -2.86 3.93
N ILE A 102 -2.71 -2.66 4.04
CA ILE A 102 -1.79 -3.64 4.59
C ILE A 102 -1.48 -3.24 6.03
N GLY A 103 -2.09 -3.91 6.99
CA GLY A 103 -1.91 -3.61 8.41
C GLY A 103 -0.46 -3.78 8.86
N GLY A 104 -0.02 -2.94 9.79
CA GLY A 104 1.36 -2.96 10.26
C GLY A 104 1.80 -4.34 10.77
N GLY A 105 3.05 -4.71 10.50
CA GLY A 105 3.58 -6.04 10.84
C GLY A 105 3.15 -7.17 9.89
N ALA A 106 2.38 -6.88 8.83
CA ALA A 106 1.97 -7.92 7.89
C ALA A 106 3.13 -8.36 6.99
N ASN A 107 3.22 -9.67 6.74
CA ASN A 107 4.22 -10.28 5.88
C ASN A 107 3.51 -10.93 4.70
N ILE A 108 3.85 -10.52 3.48
CA ILE A 108 3.28 -11.03 2.24
C ILE A 108 4.35 -11.82 1.51
N LYS A 109 4.08 -13.10 1.23
CA LYS A 109 4.95 -13.95 0.44
C LYS A 109 5.14 -13.37 -0.98
N ASP A 110 6.26 -13.69 -1.62
CA ASP A 110 6.52 -13.36 -3.01
C ASP A 110 5.47 -13.92 -3.98
N LYS A 111 5.32 -13.25 -5.13
CA LYS A 111 4.51 -13.67 -6.28
C LYS A 111 3.02 -13.84 -5.97
N LEU A 112 2.47 -12.96 -5.13
CA LEU A 112 1.06 -12.97 -4.78
C LEU A 112 0.28 -11.84 -5.45
N ASN A 113 -1.02 -12.06 -5.64
CA ASN A 113 -1.97 -11.04 -6.02
C ASN A 113 -2.87 -10.70 -4.82
N ILE A 114 -2.91 -9.43 -4.45
CA ILE A 114 -3.79 -8.89 -3.42
C ILE A 114 -4.85 -8.04 -4.13
N GLY A 115 -6.09 -8.52 -4.18
CA GLY A 115 -7.17 -7.88 -4.91
C GLY A 115 -7.58 -6.53 -4.34
N ASP A 116 -8.22 -5.70 -5.18
CA ASP A 116 -8.64 -4.35 -4.82
C ASP A 116 -9.46 -4.31 -3.52
N LYS A 117 -9.24 -3.27 -2.72
CA LYS A 117 -9.94 -3.01 -1.45
C LYS A 117 -9.78 -4.15 -0.43
N ALA A 118 -8.80 -5.03 -0.61
CA ALA A 118 -8.47 -6.02 0.40
C ALA A 118 -7.88 -5.35 1.65
N ILE A 119 -8.22 -5.91 2.81
CA ILE A 119 -7.65 -5.49 4.09
C ILE A 119 -6.86 -6.68 4.65
N ILE A 120 -5.54 -6.50 4.73
CA ILE A 120 -4.66 -7.43 5.44
C ILE A 120 -4.56 -6.95 6.89
N GLY A 121 -5.01 -7.77 7.83
CA GLY A 121 -4.94 -7.46 9.26
C GLY A 121 -3.50 -7.31 9.74
N MET A 122 -3.31 -6.51 10.79
CA MET A 122 -2.00 -6.34 11.44
C MET A 122 -1.39 -7.69 11.83
N GLY A 123 -0.08 -7.84 11.63
CA GLY A 123 0.66 -9.05 11.98
C GLY A 123 0.33 -10.30 11.15
N SER A 124 -0.45 -10.18 10.08
CA SER A 124 -0.87 -11.35 9.30
C SER A 124 0.24 -11.87 8.40
N VAL A 125 0.28 -13.18 8.17
CA VAL A 125 1.24 -13.83 7.26
C VAL A 125 0.50 -14.38 6.05
N VAL A 126 0.56 -13.66 4.93
CA VAL A 126 -0.16 -13.95 3.70
C VAL A 126 0.68 -14.88 2.83
N LEU A 127 0.20 -16.11 2.65
CA LEU A 127 0.91 -17.17 1.92
C LEU A 127 0.26 -17.55 0.57
N LYS A 128 -0.88 -16.94 0.24
CA LYS A 128 -1.68 -17.19 -0.96
C LYS A 128 -2.33 -15.88 -1.42
N ASP A 129 -2.74 -15.85 -2.68
CA ASP A 129 -3.50 -14.75 -3.26
C ASP A 129 -4.72 -14.41 -2.38
N VAL A 130 -5.04 -13.12 -2.35
CA VAL A 130 -6.15 -12.56 -1.58
C VAL A 130 -7.14 -11.98 -2.57
N GLU A 131 -8.39 -12.42 -2.46
CA GLU A 131 -9.48 -11.90 -3.29
C GLU A 131 -9.70 -10.40 -3.05
N LYS A 132 -10.37 -9.75 -4.00
CA LYS A 132 -10.80 -8.35 -3.81
C LYS A 132 -11.88 -8.25 -2.73
N GLU A 133 -11.97 -7.10 -2.08
CA GLU A 133 -13.05 -6.76 -1.15
C GLU A 133 -13.21 -7.75 0.02
N VAL A 134 -12.12 -8.38 0.47
CA VAL A 134 -12.11 -9.23 1.67
C VAL A 134 -11.18 -8.71 2.75
N ILE A 135 -11.41 -9.18 3.97
CA ILE A 135 -10.54 -8.96 5.12
C ILE A 135 -9.90 -10.29 5.47
N VAL A 136 -8.56 -10.33 5.51
CA VAL A 136 -7.80 -11.51 5.91
C VAL A 136 -6.99 -11.23 7.16
N LEU A 137 -6.95 -12.19 8.09
CA LEU A 137 -6.19 -12.08 9.34
C LEU A 137 -5.43 -13.37 9.64
N GLY A 138 -4.37 -13.25 10.44
CA GLY A 138 -3.74 -14.37 11.14
C GLY A 138 -2.46 -14.90 10.51
N ASN A 139 -1.88 -15.92 11.14
CA ASN A 139 -0.70 -16.63 10.67
C ASN A 139 -0.97 -18.15 10.69
N PRO A 140 -1.24 -18.78 9.53
CA PRO A 140 -1.31 -18.17 8.21
C PRO A 140 -2.62 -17.37 8.00
N ALA A 141 -2.58 -16.34 7.17
CA ALA A 141 -3.71 -15.45 6.94
C ALA A 141 -4.88 -16.19 6.28
N ARG A 142 -6.10 -15.92 6.75
CA ARG A 142 -7.34 -16.48 6.19
C ARG A 142 -8.41 -15.40 6.09
N THR A 143 -9.26 -15.50 5.08
CA THR A 143 -10.45 -14.65 4.95
C THR A 143 -11.35 -14.84 6.15
N ILE A 144 -11.70 -13.73 6.80
CA ILE A 144 -12.62 -13.72 7.94
C ILE A 144 -14.01 -13.22 7.57
N LYS A 145 -14.08 -12.26 6.65
CA LYS A 145 -15.32 -11.65 6.15
C LYS A 145 -15.04 -10.79 4.93
N ASN A 146 -16.11 -10.35 4.28
CA ASN A 146 -16.06 -9.37 3.21
C ASN A 146 -15.87 -7.94 3.78
N ASN A 147 -15.26 -7.07 2.99
CA ASN A 147 -15.07 -5.66 3.26
C ASN A 147 -16.27 -4.84 2.72
N GLU A 148 -17.43 -5.02 3.32
CA GLU A 148 -18.70 -4.42 2.85
C GLU A 148 -18.69 -2.88 2.89
N THR A 149 -18.01 -2.30 3.88
CA THR A 149 -17.99 -0.83 4.08
C THR A 149 -16.92 -0.15 3.23
N GLY A 150 -15.92 -0.91 2.77
CA GLY A 150 -14.71 -0.37 2.15
C GLY A 150 -13.91 0.53 3.09
N LYS A 151 -14.12 0.43 4.40
CA LYS A 151 -13.42 1.20 5.44
C LYS A 151 -12.56 0.28 6.27
N VAL A 152 -11.39 0.75 6.67
CA VAL A 152 -10.51 0.05 7.61
C VAL A 152 -10.86 0.43 9.04
N PHE A 153 -11.08 1.74 9.29
CA PHE A 153 -11.42 2.33 10.59
C PHE A 153 -12.86 2.82 10.68
#